data_AF-A0AB37HE04-F1
#
_entry.id   AF-A0AB37HE04-F1
#
_cell.length_a   1.000
_cell.length_b   1.000
_cell.length_c   1.000
_cell.angle_alpha   90.00
_cell.angle_beta   90.00
_cell.angle_gamma   90.00
#
_symmetry.space_group_name_H-M   'P 1'
#
loop_
_entity.id
_entity.type
_entity.pdbx_description
1 polymer ?
#
loop_
_entity_poly.entity_id
_entity_poly.type
_entity_poly.pdbx_seq_one_letter_code
_entity_poly.pdbx_strand_id
1 'polypeptide(L)' 'MTRRVVEHKYKGTDNEVLQVITIFEEGINKQDIKKMNTFTKKFNTLIPSGNRYDWKRSG' A
#
# COMPACT_ATOMS: atom_id res chain seq x y z
N MET A 1 8.83 -8.52 -10.51
CA MET A 1 8.65 -7.06 -10.47
C MET A 1 7.29 -6.78 -9.85
N THR A 2 7.20 -6.51 -8.55
CA THR A 2 5.91 -6.22 -7.87
C THR A 2 6.13 -5.12 -6.86
N ARG A 3 5.24 -4.14 -6.84
CA ARG A 3 5.29 -3.04 -5.88
C ARG A 3 4.39 -3.33 -4.69
N ARG A 4 4.80 -2.88 -3.51
CA ARG A 4 3.99 -2.99 -2.30
C ARG A 4 3.28 -1.69 -2.06
N VAL A 5 2.03 -1.77 -1.62
CA VAL A 5 1.24 -0.59 -1.30
C VAL A 5 0.70 -0.72 0.10
N VAL A 6 0.82 0.37 0.84
CA VAL A 6 0.26 0.51 2.17
C VAL A 6 -0.76 1.64 2.14
N GLU A 7 -1.88 1.41 2.81
CA GLU A 7 -2.95 2.39 2.92
C GLU A 7 -3.24 2.67 4.39
N HIS A 8 -3.29 3.96 4.71
CA HIS A 8 -3.73 4.47 6.00
C HIS A 8 -4.96 5.34 5.77
N LYS A 9 -6.09 4.94 6.35
CA LYS A 9 -7.36 5.64 6.25
C LYS A 9 -7.81 6.06 7.63
N TYR A 10 -8.16 7.33 7.77
CA TYR A 10 -8.81 7.87 8.96
C TYR A 10 -10.02 8.70 8.54
N LYS A 11 -11.07 8.68 9.36
CA LYS A 11 -12.26 9.47 9.13
C LYS A 11 -12.38 10.48 10.27
N GLY A 12 -12.40 11.76 9.92
CA GLY A 12 -12.58 12.88 10.85
C GLY A 12 -14.00 12.97 11.40
N THR A 13 -14.19 13.82 12.39
CA THR A 13 -15.49 14.11 13.02
C THR A 13 -16.46 14.85 12.10
N ASP A 14 -15.91 15.56 11.12
CA ASP A 14 -16.59 16.22 10.00
C ASP A 14 -17.03 15.27 8.89
N ASN A 15 -16.80 13.96 9.06
CA ASN A 15 -16.98 12.91 8.06
C ASN A 15 -16.04 12.98 6.86
N GLU A 16 -15.00 13.81 6.88
CA GLU A 16 -13.98 13.79 5.85
C GLU A 16 -13.08 12.56 5.99
N VAL A 17 -12.69 12.01 4.85
CA VAL A 17 -11.79 10.84 4.79
C VAL A 17 -10.41 11.32 4.41
N LEU A 18 -9.48 11.19 5.35
CA LEU A 18 -8.07 11.34 5.06
C LEU A 18 -7.49 9.96 4.73
N GLN A 19 -6.99 9.81 3.50
CA GLN A 19 -6.39 8.58 3.03
C GLN A 19 -4.98 8.85 2.51
N VAL A 20 -4.00 8.16 3.09
CA VAL A 20 -2.60 8.18 2.67
C VAL A 20 -2.27 6.85 2.01
N ILE A 21 -1.81 6.91 0.77
CA ILE A 21 -1.38 5.74 0.01
C ILE A 21 0.12 5.85 -0.22
N THR A 22 0.87 4.86 0.29
CA THR A 22 2.32 4.78 0.09
C THR A 22 2.64 3.61 -0.82
N ILE A 23 3.25 3.91 -1.97
CA ILE A 23 3.70 2.92 -2.94
C ILE A 23 5.21 2.75 -2.77
N PHE A 24 5.65 1.53 -2.51
CA PHE A 24 7.05 1.18 -2.40
C PHE A 24 7.56 0.64 -3.73
N GLU A 25 8.77 1.06 -4.08
CA GLU A 25 9.48 0.53 -5.23
C GLU A 25 9.78 -0.95 -5.09
N GLU A 26 10.14 -1.55 -6.22
CA GLU A 26 10.43 -2.97 -6.29
C GLU A 26 11.66 -3.35 -5.45
N GLY A 27 11.61 -4.53 -4.84
CA GLY A 27 12.68 -5.02 -3.96
C GLY A 27 12.47 -4.73 -2.48
N ILE A 28 11.57 -3.81 -2.12
CA ILE A 28 11.22 -3.55 -0.71
C ILE A 28 10.31 -4.67 -0.17
N ASN A 29 10.74 -5.31 0.93
CA ASN A 29 10.00 -6.39 1.56
C ASN A 29 9.06 -5.89 2.67
N LYS A 30 8.18 -6.77 3.18
CA LYS A 30 7.20 -6.41 4.22
C LYS A 30 7.86 -6.03 5.56
N GLN A 31 9.01 -6.62 5.90
CA GLN A 31 9.67 -6.34 7.18
C GLN A 31 10.26 -4.94 7.19
N ASP A 32 10.87 -4.51 6.09
CA ASP A 32 11.43 -3.17 5.96
C ASP A 32 10.33 -2.11 6.00
N ILE A 33 9.20 -2.37 5.34
CA ILE A 33 8.02 -1.49 5.42
C ILE A 33 7.49 -1.39 6.85
N LYS A 34 7.45 -2.49 7.61
CA LYS A 34 7.03 -2.45 9.03
C LYS A 34 8.00 -1.66 9.91
N LYS A 35 9.29 -1.65 9.59
CA LYS A 35 10.29 -0.82 10.28
C LYS A 35 10.10 0.67 9.95
N MET A 36 9.81 1.00 8.70
CA MET A 36 9.58 2.39 8.26
C MET A 36 8.22 2.94 8.71
N ASN A 37 7.19 2.09 8.73
CA ASN A 37 5.82 2.45 9.10
C ASN A 37 5.20 1.32 9.93
N THR A 38 5.43 1.37 11.23
CA THR A 38 5.00 0.34 12.19
C THR A 38 3.48 0.24 12.32
N PHE A 39 2.75 1.31 11.99
CA PHE A 39 1.29 1.34 12.03
C PHE A 39 0.64 0.70 10.80
N THR A 40 1.43 0.14 9.89
CA THR A 40 0.94 -0.54 8.69
C THR A 40 0.15 -1.81 9.06
N LYS A 41 -1.17 -1.77 8.87
CA LYS A 41 -2.05 -2.92 9.14
C LYS A 41 -2.29 -3.80 7.91
N LYS A 42 -2.34 -3.21 6.71
CA LYS A 42 -2.65 -3.91 5.46
C LYS A 42 -1.56 -3.67 4.43
N PHE A 43 -1.23 -4.75 3.71
CA PHE A 43 -0.26 -4.74 2.62
C PHE A 43 -0.96 -5.20 1.35
N ASN A 44 -1.06 -4.31 0.38
CA ASN A 44 -1.50 -4.64 -0.96
C ASN A 44 -0.29 -4.82 -1.88
N THR A 45 -0.52 -5.43 -3.03
CA THR A 45 0.53 -5.68 -4.02
C THR A 45 0.04 -5.25 -5.38
N LEU A 46 0.85 -4.45 -6.06
CA LEU A 46 0.64 -4.09 -7.44
C LEU A 46 1.51 -5.00 -8.32
N ILE A 47 0.90 -5.55 -9.36
CA ILE A 47 1.54 -6.37 -10.39
C ILE A 47 1.60 -5.59 -11.70
N PRO A 48 2.73 -5.65 -12.44
CA PRO A 48 2.83 -5.03 -13.75
C PRO A 48 1.86 -5.71 -14.72
N SER A 49 1.18 -4.90 -15.52
CA SER A 49 0.19 -5.29 -16.52
C SER A 49 0.40 -4.43 -17.76
N GLY A 50 1.30 -4.90 -18.63
CA GLY A 50 1.80 -4.12 -19.77
C GLY A 50 2.47 -2.83 -19.30
N ASN A 51 1.89 -1.68 -19.65
CA ASN A 51 2.39 -0.34 -19.32
C ASN A 51 1.75 0.27 -18.06
N ARG A 52 1.02 -0.53 -17.29
CA ARG A 52 0.28 -0.12 -16.08
C ARG A 52 0.57 -1.09 -14.94
N TYR A 53 0.07 -0.73 -13.76
CA TYR A 53 0.07 -1.61 -12.59
C TYR A 53 -1.37 -1.93 -12.21
N ASP A 54 -1.64 -3.22 -12.02
CA ASP A 54 -2.93 -3.73 -11.55
C ASP A 54 -2.82 -4.25 -10.12
N TRP A 55 -3.94 -4.24 -9.40
CA TRP A 55 -4.01 -4.84 -8.08
C TRP A 55 -3.92 -6.37 -8.16
N LYS A 56 -3.02 -6.96 -7.40
CA LYS A 56 -3.03 -8.40 -7.17
C LYS A 56 -4.33 -8.76 -6.47
N ARG A 57 -5.22 -9.46 -7.17
CA ARG A 57 -6.43 -10.01 -6.56
C ARG A 57 -6.03 -10.92 -5.41
N SER A 58 -6.46 -10.56 -4.21
CA SER A 58 -6.37 -11.44 -3.04
C SER A 58 -7.65 -12.28 -3.09
N GLY A 59 -7.52 -13.54 -3.50
CA GLY A 59 -8.60 -14.52 -3.40
C GLY A 59 -8.86 -14.88 -1.95
#